data_AF-A0A6M3ZUI3-F1
#
_entry.id   AF-A0A6M3ZUI3-F1
#
_cell.length_a   1.000
_cell.length_b   1.000
_cell.length_c   1.000
_cell.angle_alpha   90.00
_cell.angle_beta   90.00
_cell.angle_gamma   90.00
#
_symmetry.space_group_name_H-M   'P 1'
#
loop_
_entity.id
_entity.type
_entity.pdbx_description
1 polymer ?
#
loop_
_entity_poly.entity_id
_entity_poly.type
_entity_poly.pdbx_seq_one_letter_code
_entity_poly.pdbx_strand_id
1 'polypeptide(L)'
;MDFISTRDWINLKAKKGIRLNGGGSELVIAEGITGFTQGAHHIHAADHQTLGPQAKPVEFPGARLCPARASGAAQSGSASVTLS
;
A
#
# COMPACT_ATOMS: atom_id res chain seq x y z
N MET A 1 22.92 -2.00 -1.70
CA MET A 1 21.84 -3.00 -1.54
C MET A 1 20.79 -2.60 -2.53
N ASP A 2 20.41 -3.53 -3.39
CA ASP A 2 19.54 -3.24 -4.53
C ASP A 2 18.26 -4.05 -4.39
N PHE A 3 17.12 -3.39 -4.59
CA PHE A 3 15.82 -4.03 -4.63
C PHE A 3 15.22 -3.79 -6.01
N ILE A 4 15.50 -4.72 -6.93
CA ILE A 4 15.24 -4.56 -8.36
C ILE A 4 14.46 -5.78 -8.86
N SER A 5 13.46 -5.54 -9.69
CA SER A 5 12.84 -6.57 -10.51
C SER A 5 13.26 -6.36 -11.97
N THR A 6 13.72 -7.42 -12.63
CA THR A 6 14.22 -7.37 -14.02
C THR A 6 13.17 -7.77 -15.05
N ARG A 7 11.99 -8.21 -14.60
CA ARG A 7 10.94 -8.75 -15.49
C ARG A 7 9.52 -8.27 -15.17
N ASP A 8 9.25 -7.86 -13.92
CA ASP A 8 7.89 -7.55 -13.48
C ASP A 8 7.85 -6.44 -12.40
N TRP A 9 6.71 -6.19 -11.77
CA TRP A 9 6.49 -5.16 -10.76
C TRP A 9 7.02 -5.54 -9.38
N ILE A 10 7.52 -4.52 -8.68
CA ILE A 10 7.67 -4.56 -7.23
C ILE A 10 6.38 -4.01 -6.61
N ASN A 11 5.60 -4.90 -5.99
CA ASN A 11 4.35 -4.54 -5.33
C ASN A 11 4.59 -4.29 -3.83
N LEU A 12 4.52 -3.03 -3.39
CA LEU A 12 4.53 -2.66 -1.98
C LEU A 12 3.10 -2.33 -1.52
N LYS A 13 2.57 -3.09 -0.56
CA LYS A 13 1.24 -2.86 0.03
C LYS A 13 1.33 -3.02 1.54
N ALA A 14 0.86 -2.02 2.29
CA ALA A 14 0.86 -2.06 3.75
C ALA A 14 -0.42 -1.42 4.30
N LYS A 15 -1.02 -2.05 5.33
CA LYS A 15 -2.28 -1.59 5.93
C LYS A 15 -2.16 -0.21 6.60
N LYS A 16 -1.02 0.07 7.22
CA LYS A 16 -0.76 1.35 7.92
C LYS A 16 -0.16 2.41 7.00
N GLY A 17 0.73 1.99 6.10
CA GLY A 17 1.45 2.87 5.20
C GLY A 17 2.83 2.33 4.86
N ILE A 18 3.49 2.95 3.89
CA ILE A 18 4.86 2.66 3.44
C ILE A 18 5.71 3.89 3.76
N ARG A 19 6.90 3.67 4.33
CA ARG A 19 7.88 4.71 4.63
C ARG A 19 9.22 4.36 4.02
N LEU A 20 9.77 5.26 3.20
CA LEU A 20 11.09 5.14 2.59
C LEU A 20 12.00 6.21 3.21
N ASN A 21 13.10 5.80 3.83
CA ASN A 21 14.03 6.71 4.52
C ASN A 21 15.44 6.61 3.94
N GLY A 22 16.13 7.74 3.82
CA GLY A 22 17.53 7.76 3.43
C GLY A 22 18.15 9.15 3.56
N GLY A 23 19.36 9.23 4.10
CA GLY A 23 20.14 10.48 4.15
C GLY A 23 19.44 11.66 4.85
N GLY A 24 18.53 11.39 5.80
CA GLY A 24 17.74 12.42 6.50
C GLY A 24 16.47 12.87 5.77
N SER A 25 16.14 12.27 4.63
CA SER A 25 14.87 12.46 3.92
C SER A 25 13.94 11.25 4.12
N GLU A 26 12.64 11.50 4.01
CA GLU A 26 11.58 10.51 4.18
C GLU A 26 10.46 10.71 3.14
N LEU A 27 9.94 9.61 2.60
CA LEU A 27 8.69 9.58 1.83
C LEU A 27 7.69 8.64 2.51
N VAL A 28 6.50 9.16 2.82
CA VAL A 28 5.41 8.43 3.47
C VAL A 28 4.22 8.30 2.51
N ILE A 29 3.70 7.08 2.39
CA ILE A 29 2.45 6.76 1.70
C ILE A 29 1.49 6.20 2.75
N ALA A 30 0.49 6.98 3.14
CA ALA A 30 -0.51 6.61 4.15
C ALA A 30 -1.89 7.18 3.77
N GLU A 31 -2.39 8.19 4.49
CA GLU A 31 -3.62 8.93 4.12
C GLU A 31 -3.44 9.76 2.84
N GLY A 32 -2.19 10.09 2.52
CA GLY A 32 -1.76 10.74 1.29
C GLY A 32 -0.29 10.41 1.02
N ILE A 33 0.36 11.23 0.18
CA ILE A 33 1.80 11.15 -0.07
C ILE A 33 2.46 12.37 0.59
N THR A 34 3.41 12.13 1.50
CA THR A 34 4.12 13.20 2.23
C THR A 34 5.62 13.01 2.15
N GLY A 35 6.34 14.03 1.68
CA GLY A 35 7.80 14.06 1.64
C GLY A 35 8.37 14.98 2.71
N PHE A 36 9.42 14.53 3.39
CA PHE A 36 10.23 15.32 4.32
C PHE A 36 11.67 15.33 3.83
N THR A 37 12.28 16.52 3.76
CA THR A 37 13.70 16.69 3.47
C THR A 37 14.23 17.94 4.16
N GLN A 38 15.48 17.90 4.60
CA GLN A 38 16.20 19.08 5.11
C GLN A 38 16.99 19.81 4.01
N GLY A 39 17.11 19.18 2.84
CA GLY A 39 17.81 19.72 1.67
C GLY A 39 16.85 20.24 0.61
N ALA A 40 17.41 20.58 -0.56
CA ALA A 40 16.61 21.00 -1.70
C ALA A 40 15.75 19.86 -2.26
N HIS A 41 14.54 20.20 -2.70
CA HIS A 41 13.68 19.30 -3.48
C HIS A 41 13.60 19.83 -4.92
N HIS A 42 14.41 19.25 -5.81
CA HIS A 42 14.43 19.62 -7.22
C HIS A 42 13.60 18.66 -8.05
N ILE A 43 12.66 19.20 -8.83
CA ILE A 43 11.86 18.45 -9.80
C ILE A 43 12.19 19.00 -11.19
N HIS A 44 12.81 18.17 -12.02
CA HIS A 44 13.06 18.49 -13.43
C HIS A 44 11.99 17.81 -14.27
N ALA A 45 11.01 18.58 -14.74
CA ALA A 45 9.87 18.04 -15.49
C ALA A 45 9.53 18.95 -16.69
N ALA A 46 9.13 18.32 -17.80
CA ALA A 46 8.57 19.03 -18.96
C ALA A 46 7.11 19.48 -18.71
N ASP A 47 6.38 18.77 -17.85
CA ASP A 47 5.03 19.10 -17.37
C ASP A 47 4.81 18.56 -15.96
N HIS A 48 4.03 19.26 -15.14
CA HIS A 48 3.65 18.85 -13.80
C HIS A 48 2.22 19.32 -13.48
N GLN A 49 1.29 18.36 -13.37
CA GLN A 49 -0.13 18.65 -13.14
C GLN A 49 -0.64 18.03 -11.84
N THR A 50 -1.60 18.70 -11.21
CA THR A 50 -2.42 18.14 -10.13
C THR A 50 -3.84 18.00 -10.63
N LEU A 51 -4.34 16.76 -10.69
CA LEU A 51 -5.73 16.47 -11.06
C LEU A 51 -6.57 16.27 -9.80
N GLY A 52 -7.90 16.35 -9.95
CA GLY A 52 -8.83 16.06 -8.86
C GLY A 52 -8.69 14.61 -8.34
N PRO A 53 -9.17 14.33 -7.11
CA PRO A 53 -9.06 13.01 -6.53
C PRO A 53 -9.87 11.97 -7.33
N GLN A 54 -9.27 10.80 -7.56
CA GLN A 54 -9.95 9.65 -8.16
C GLN A 54 -9.92 8.47 -7.19
N ALA A 55 -11.09 7.89 -6.91
CA ALA A 55 -11.18 6.71 -6.07
C ALA A 55 -10.51 5.51 -6.74
N LYS A 56 -9.64 4.81 -6.00
CA LYS A 56 -9.05 3.54 -6.41
C LYS A 56 -9.35 2.49 -5.34
N PRO A 57 -10.10 1.42 -5.65
CA PRO A 57 -10.30 0.32 -4.72
C PRO A 57 -8.95 -0.31 -4.38
N VAL A 58 -8.60 -0.35 -3.09
CA VAL A 58 -7.38 -1.01 -2.61
C VAL A 58 -7.78 -2.30 -1.91
N GLU A 59 -7.51 -3.45 -2.54
CA GLU A 59 -7.58 -4.74 -1.87
C GLU A 59 -6.21 -5.10 -1.29
N PHE A 60 -6.16 -5.22 0.03
CA PHE A 60 -5.01 -5.77 0.74
C PHE A 60 -5.11 -7.30 0.79
N PRO A 61 -3.98 -8.02 0.68
CA PRO A 61 -3.96 -9.45 0.97
C PRO A 61 -4.62 -9.73 2.31
N GLY A 62 -5.65 -10.57 2.30
CA GLY A 62 -6.40 -10.91 3.50
C GLY A 62 -7.61 -10.03 3.83
N ALA A 63 -7.88 -8.96 3.06
CA ALA A 63 -9.04 -8.09 3.28
C ALA A 63 -10.39 -8.84 3.24
N ARG A 64 -10.46 -9.95 2.50
CA ARG A 64 -11.65 -10.80 2.38
C ARG A 64 -11.67 -12.01 3.33
N LEU A 65 -10.67 -12.18 4.19
CA LEU A 65 -10.59 -13.35 5.09
C LEU A 65 -11.69 -13.34 6.15
N CYS A 66 -12.01 -12.19 6.74
CA CYS A 66 -13.03 -12.13 7.79
C CYS A 66 -14.46 -12.37 7.24
N PRO A 67 -14.90 -11.72 6.15
CA PRO A 67 -16.18 -12.04 5.53
C PRO A 67 -16.28 -13.51 5.10
N ALA A 68 -15.24 -14.04 4.47
CA ALA A 68 -15.23 -15.44 4.01
C ALA A 68 -15.36 -16.44 5.18
N ARG A 69 -14.68 -16.18 6.30
CA ARG A 69 -14.79 -17.02 7.51
C ARG A 69 -16.14 -16.91 8.19
N ALA A 70 -16.74 -15.72 8.24
CA ALA A 70 -18.08 -15.54 8.79
C ALA A 70 -19.13 -16.30 7.97
N SER A 71 -19.04 -16.24 6.64
CA SER A 71 -19.91 -17.02 5.75
C SER A 71 -19.69 -18.53 5.89
N GLY A 72 -18.44 -18.99 5.95
CA GLY A 72 -18.12 -20.42 6.14
C GLY A 72 -18.57 -20.95 7.52
N ALA A 73 -18.40 -20.17 8.58
CA ALA A 73 -18.88 -20.50 9.93
C ALA A 73 -20.41 -20.62 9.96
N ALA A 74 -21.11 -19.67 9.34
CA ALA A 74 -22.57 -19.69 9.23
C ALA A 74 -23.08 -20.91 8.43
N GLN A 75 -22.43 -21.25 7.31
CA GLN A 75 -22.80 -22.42 6.49
C GLN A 75 -22.52 -23.76 7.20
N SER A 76 -21.46 -23.84 7.99
CA SER A 76 -21.05 -25.06 8.69
C SER A 76 -21.65 -25.20 10.10
N GLY A 77 -22.44 -24.22 10.56
CA GLY A 77 -22.94 -24.17 11.94
C GLY A 77 -21.84 -24.17 13.01
N SER A 78 -20.62 -23.79 12.63
CA SER A 78 -19.44 -23.87 13.49
C SER A 78 -19.07 -22.48 14.03
N ALA A 79 -18.55 -22.42 15.26
CA ALA A 79 -18.08 -21.16 15.85
C ALA A 79 -16.77 -20.63 15.20
N SER A 80 -16.06 -21.47 14.44
CA SER A 80 -14.81 -21.12 13.75
C SER A 80 -14.55 -22.02 12.55
N VAL A 81 -13.86 -21.49 11.53
CA VAL A 81 -13.36 -22.26 10.37
C VAL A 81 -11.85 -22.09 10.28
N THR A 82 -11.11 -23.19 10.16
CA THR A 82 -9.65 -23.23 10.04
C THR A 82 -9.17 -22.71 8.68
N LEU A 83 -7.98 -22.11 8.66
CA LEU A 83 -7.28 -21.74 7.43
C LEU A 83 -6.60 -22.99 6.87
N SER A 84 -6.93 -23.35 5.62
CA SER A 84 -6.20 -24.36 4.85
C SER A 84 -5.11 -23.71 4.02
#